data_AF-A0A9C9JQC1-F1
#
_entry.id   AF-A0A9C9JQC1-F1
#
_cell.length_a   1.000
_cell.length_b   1.000
_cell.length_c   1.000
_cell.angle_alpha   90.00
_cell.angle_beta   90.00
_cell.angle_gamma   90.00
#
_symmetry.space_group_name_H-M   'P 1'
#
loop_
_entity.id
_entity.type
_entity.pdbx_description
1 polymer ?
#
loop_
_entity_poly.entity_id
_entity_poly.type
_entity_poly.pdbx_seq_one_letter_code
_entity_poly.pdbx_strand_id
1 'polypeptide(L)'
;MGATRFAPTLLLCAAIAACTAPAGSSPEARPSPSAPEQSAPPELAAQLPPLPLDRDASAILHTELEGRDTFDRSANAGNFADTLSLTAAADALEWGIWRFPLGAADQVDLQSVVISCSVLVGEEMYVALANYGMGRWEIKPALAFGEEGASYPLNNADYRSPADCFYIAAMAYNGVIALVSDIELTVDSDAIYTLVDDSAVSGSSAPLALVSGHPAVAYVGAGCLKYCRAADAAGSLWGELVTLHEPESPLKRVGTSANLLVVDGNPAVGYCDEEHTDLYFVRAEDALGSGWGEPQLIDDAGDVGRCTSLAVVGGRPAMAYSDHTNQQLKYVRALDATGSGWDSPAIVDDGTAGAAGEFCSLAVVSNQPAIAYTFQPSIIRMRYVR
;
A
#
# COMPACT_ATOMS: atom_id res chain seq x y z
N MET A 1 13.51 14.40 38.60
CA MET A 1 13.23 13.04 38.11
C MET A 1 11.75 12.77 38.38
N GLY A 2 10.78 13.13 37.54
CA GLY A 2 10.75 13.01 36.09
C GLY A 2 9.90 11.78 35.71
N ALA A 3 8.63 11.76 36.13
CA ALA A 3 7.67 10.72 35.76
C ALA A 3 6.64 11.36 34.83
N THR A 4 6.83 11.16 33.53
CA THR A 4 5.94 11.62 32.46
C THR A 4 4.73 10.70 32.39
N ARG A 5 3.55 11.32 32.42
CA ARG A 5 2.22 10.71 32.30
C ARG A 5 1.94 10.40 30.83
N PHE A 6 1.48 9.19 30.52
CA PHE A 6 0.74 8.87 29.30
C PHE A 6 -0.74 8.84 29.64
N ALA A 7 -1.54 9.67 28.96
CA ALA A 7 -3.00 9.60 28.96
C ALA A 7 -3.43 9.21 27.53
N PRO A 8 -4.19 8.11 27.34
CA PRO A 8 -4.85 7.83 26.08
C PRO A 8 -6.21 8.52 26.05
N THR A 9 -6.41 9.44 25.10
CA THR A 9 -7.72 10.04 24.83
C THR A 9 -8.53 9.06 23.98
N LEU A 10 -9.57 8.49 24.57
CA LEU A 10 -10.64 7.77 23.87
C LEU A 10 -11.39 8.72 22.93
N LEU A 11 -11.45 8.40 21.65
CA LEU A 11 -12.43 9.00 20.72
C LEU A 11 -13.74 8.21 20.81
N LEU A 12 -14.80 8.90 21.23
CA LEU A 12 -16.17 8.38 21.32
C LEU A 12 -16.85 8.54 19.96
N CYS A 13 -17.23 7.43 19.32
CA CYS A 13 -18.09 7.42 18.14
C CYS A 13 -19.49 7.94 18.50
N ALA A 14 -19.89 9.09 17.95
CA ALA A 14 -21.27 9.56 18.00
C ALA A 14 -22.01 9.14 16.72
N ALA A 15 -22.97 8.24 16.87
CA ALA A 15 -23.92 7.85 15.85
C ALA A 15 -24.86 9.02 15.52
N ILE A 16 -24.98 9.37 14.23
CA ILE A 16 -26.01 10.30 13.75
C ILE A 16 -27.28 9.49 13.45
N ALA A 17 -28.33 9.79 14.22
CA ALA A 17 -29.66 9.26 14.03
C ALA A 17 -30.28 9.80 12.73
N ALA A 18 -30.82 8.89 11.92
CA ALA A 18 -31.69 9.20 10.81
C ALA A 18 -32.97 9.89 11.32
N CYS A 19 -33.20 11.13 10.90
CA CYS A 19 -34.47 11.81 11.10
C CYS A 19 -35.13 12.02 9.73
N THR A 20 -36.19 11.27 9.49
CA THR A 20 -37.08 11.40 8.33
C THR A 20 -37.94 12.66 8.49
N ALA A 21 -37.92 13.56 7.50
CA ALA A 21 -38.87 14.67 7.38
C ALA A 21 -39.59 14.62 6.01
N PRO A 22 -40.86 15.06 5.92
CA PRO A 22 -41.78 14.69 4.85
C PRO A 22 -41.71 15.60 3.62
N ALA A 23 -42.17 15.07 2.49
CA ALA A 23 -42.30 15.76 1.21
C ALA A 23 -43.24 16.98 1.30
N GLY A 24 -42.79 18.13 0.80
CA GLY A 24 -43.61 19.33 0.68
C GLY A 24 -42.89 20.50 -0.02
N SER A 25 -43.21 20.67 -1.30
CA SER A 25 -43.16 21.90 -2.13
C SER A 25 -41.92 22.81 -2.07
N SER A 26 -41.19 22.84 -3.20
CA SER A 26 -40.20 23.84 -3.59
C SER A 26 -40.68 25.29 -3.46
N PRO A 27 -39.85 26.19 -2.91
CA PRO A 27 -39.82 27.59 -3.31
C PRO A 27 -38.59 27.86 -4.19
N GLU A 28 -38.82 28.62 -5.26
CA GLU A 28 -37.83 29.04 -6.26
C GLU A 28 -36.51 29.53 -5.65
N ALA A 29 -35.40 28.95 -6.11
CA ALA A 29 -34.08 29.44 -5.83
C ALA A 29 -33.93 30.85 -6.43
N ARG A 30 -33.84 31.88 -5.58
CA ARG A 30 -33.20 33.13 -5.98
C ARG A 30 -31.76 32.81 -6.37
N PRO A 31 -31.25 33.30 -7.52
CA PRO A 31 -29.84 33.21 -7.80
C PRO A 31 -29.09 33.97 -6.70
N SER A 32 -28.25 33.25 -5.96
CA SER A 32 -27.27 33.87 -5.07
C SER A 32 -26.32 34.69 -5.96
N PRO A 33 -25.99 35.94 -5.61
CA PRO A 33 -24.96 36.66 -6.33
C PRO A 33 -23.66 35.90 -6.11
N SER A 34 -23.10 35.39 -7.21
CA SER A 34 -21.76 34.82 -7.24
C SER A 34 -20.80 35.80 -6.57
N ALA A 35 -20.15 35.36 -5.50
CA ALA A 35 -19.00 36.07 -4.95
C ALA A 35 -17.98 36.24 -6.09
N PRO A 36 -17.39 37.43 -6.27
CA PRO A 36 -16.36 37.59 -7.28
C PRO A 36 -15.19 36.69 -6.89
N GLU A 37 -14.81 35.75 -7.77
CA GLU A 37 -13.46 35.19 -7.77
C GLU A 37 -12.52 36.37 -7.99
N GLN A 38 -12.03 36.96 -6.90
CA GLN A 38 -10.99 37.97 -6.95
C GLN A 38 -9.68 37.25 -7.25
N SER A 39 -9.47 36.98 -8.55
CA SER A 39 -8.15 36.59 -9.05
C SER A 39 -7.17 37.70 -8.67
N ALA A 40 -6.07 37.34 -8.02
CA ALA A 40 -4.95 38.24 -7.75
C ALA A 40 -4.59 39.09 -8.99
N PRO A 41 -4.09 40.32 -8.84
CA PRO A 41 -3.61 41.09 -9.97
C PRO A 41 -2.53 40.28 -10.71
N PRO A 42 -2.72 39.93 -12.00
CA PRO A 42 -1.75 39.12 -12.75
C PRO A 42 -0.35 39.73 -12.82
N GLU A 43 -0.21 41.01 -12.46
CA GLU A 43 1.03 41.76 -12.36
C GLU A 43 1.93 41.33 -11.18
N LEU A 44 1.39 40.70 -10.13
CA LEU A 44 2.19 40.30 -8.96
C LEU A 44 3.18 39.18 -9.32
N ALA A 45 2.77 38.20 -10.13
CA ALA A 45 3.65 37.12 -10.58
C ALA A 45 4.81 37.63 -11.45
N ALA A 46 4.63 38.75 -12.16
CA ALA A 46 5.69 39.34 -12.98
C ALA A 46 6.80 40.02 -12.14
N GLN A 47 6.54 40.26 -10.85
CA GLN A 47 7.49 40.84 -9.91
C GLN A 47 8.30 39.77 -9.14
N LEU A 48 7.93 38.49 -9.26
CA LEU A 48 8.75 37.38 -8.80
C LEU A 48 9.96 37.16 -9.74
N PRO A 49 11.07 36.59 -9.24
CA PRO A 49 12.18 36.19 -10.09
C PRO A 49 11.72 35.14 -11.14
N PRO A 50 12.45 35.00 -12.26
CA PRO A 50 12.20 33.93 -13.23
C PRO A 50 12.19 32.54 -12.58
N LEU A 51 11.48 31.58 -13.20
CA LEU A 51 11.44 30.20 -12.70
C LEU A 51 12.87 29.64 -12.54
N PRO A 52 13.23 29.10 -11.36
CA PRO A 52 14.55 28.51 -11.15
C PRO A 52 14.85 27.34 -12.11
N LEU A 53 16.08 27.24 -12.62
CA LEU A 53 16.47 26.22 -13.61
C LEU A 53 17.52 25.19 -13.13
N ASP A 54 18.33 25.47 -12.08
CA ASP A 54 19.47 24.65 -11.57
C ASP A 54 19.80 25.02 -10.09
N ARG A 55 20.69 24.38 -9.31
CA ARG A 55 20.98 22.99 -8.85
C ARG A 55 21.83 23.17 -7.58
N ASP A 56 21.55 22.45 -6.49
CA ASP A 56 22.57 22.13 -5.48
C ASP A 56 22.61 20.63 -5.23
N ALA A 57 23.81 20.06 -5.15
CA ALA A 57 24.09 18.63 -5.32
C ALA A 57 23.75 17.73 -4.11
N SER A 58 22.86 18.15 -3.21
CA SER A 58 22.40 17.33 -2.11
C SER A 58 21.01 16.79 -2.42
N ALA A 59 20.97 15.57 -2.97
CA ALA A 59 19.74 14.84 -3.28
C ALA A 59 19.11 14.23 -2.02
N ILE A 60 18.82 15.06 -1.02
CA ILE A 60 18.02 14.65 0.14
C ILE A 60 16.59 15.08 -0.16
N LEU A 61 15.68 14.11 -0.20
CA LEU A 61 14.25 14.40 -0.25
C LEU A 61 13.87 15.15 1.02
N HIS A 62 13.35 16.35 0.85
CA HIS A 62 12.69 17.09 1.91
C HIS A 62 11.19 17.05 1.65
N THR A 63 10.40 16.82 2.69
CA THR A 63 8.93 16.86 2.64
C THR A 63 8.37 17.90 3.60
N GLU A 64 9.21 18.52 4.41
CA GLU A 64 8.84 19.56 5.37
C GLU A 64 9.97 20.59 5.43
N LEU A 65 9.61 21.87 5.40
CA LEU A 65 10.52 23.00 5.56
C LEU A 65 9.91 24.00 6.55
N GLU A 66 10.74 24.57 7.41
CA GLU A 66 10.31 25.67 8.26
C GLU A 66 10.19 26.95 7.42
N GLY A 67 9.38 27.91 7.88
CA GLY A 67 9.21 29.19 7.21
C GLY A 67 10.55 29.90 6.97
N ARG A 68 11.48 29.84 7.93
CA ARG A 68 12.81 30.47 7.80
C ARG A 68 13.71 29.86 6.71
N ASP A 69 13.42 28.64 6.24
CA ASP A 69 14.24 27.86 5.31
C ASP A 69 14.08 28.29 3.84
N THR A 70 13.65 29.54 3.61
CA THR A 70 13.56 30.15 2.28
C THR A 70 14.83 29.92 1.45
N PHE A 71 14.62 29.42 0.24
CA PHE A 71 15.62 29.31 -0.82
C PHE A 71 16.06 30.69 -1.32
N ASP A 72 15.10 31.59 -1.53
CA ASP A 72 15.33 32.98 -1.91
C ASP A 72 14.23 33.86 -1.32
N ARG A 73 14.49 35.15 -1.14
CA ARG A 73 13.53 36.09 -0.54
C ARG A 73 13.78 37.54 -0.95
N SER A 74 12.75 38.36 -0.89
CA SER A 74 12.85 39.81 -1.04
C SER A 74 13.53 40.48 0.16
N ALA A 75 13.97 41.73 -0.01
CA ALA A 75 14.85 42.41 0.95
C ALA A 75 14.20 42.66 2.33
N ASN A 76 12.88 42.80 2.42
CA ASN A 76 12.19 43.03 3.70
C ASN A 76 11.50 41.77 4.25
N ALA A 77 11.81 40.59 3.69
CA ALA A 77 11.44 39.30 4.28
C ALA A 77 12.40 38.94 5.43
N GLY A 78 11.92 39.04 6.67
CA GLY A 78 12.70 38.78 7.89
C GLY A 78 12.36 37.45 8.54
N ASN A 79 13.24 36.94 9.42
CA ASN A 79 12.94 35.74 10.23
C ASN A 79 12.43 36.12 11.61
N PHE A 80 11.48 35.35 12.13
CA PHE A 80 11.07 35.38 13.53
C PHE A 80 11.03 33.95 14.09
N ALA A 81 12.10 33.56 14.79
CA ALA A 81 12.36 32.16 15.14
C ALA A 81 12.36 31.27 13.89
N ASP A 82 11.45 30.29 13.81
CA ASP A 82 11.35 29.33 12.72
C ASP A 82 10.39 29.81 11.61
N THR A 83 9.76 30.97 11.76
CA THR A 83 8.86 31.55 10.77
C THR A 83 9.53 32.60 9.88
N LEU A 84 9.03 32.75 8.66
CA LEU A 84 9.32 33.90 7.81
C LEU A 84 8.25 34.96 7.98
N SER A 85 8.66 36.20 8.18
CA SER A 85 7.80 37.38 8.17
C SER A 85 7.98 38.15 6.87
N LEU A 86 6.89 38.33 6.14
CA LEU A 86 6.80 39.19 4.96
C LEU A 86 6.17 40.51 5.39
N THR A 87 6.93 41.61 5.32
CA THR A 87 6.46 42.95 5.74
C THR A 87 6.44 43.90 4.55
N ALA A 88 5.34 43.93 3.81
CA ALA A 88 5.20 44.76 2.62
C ALA A 88 4.90 46.21 2.98
N ALA A 89 5.58 47.14 2.29
CA ALA A 89 5.18 48.55 2.29
C ALA A 89 3.97 48.76 1.36
N ALA A 90 3.35 49.95 1.42
CA ALA A 90 2.31 50.34 0.47
C ALA A 90 2.86 50.27 -0.96
N ASP A 91 2.07 49.69 -1.87
CA ASP A 91 2.42 49.44 -3.28
C ASP A 91 3.74 48.65 -3.51
N ALA A 92 4.21 47.91 -2.50
CA ALA A 92 5.40 47.07 -2.60
C ALA A 92 5.05 45.59 -2.42
N LEU A 93 5.80 44.72 -3.10
CA LEU A 93 5.71 43.27 -2.98
C LEU A 93 6.88 42.74 -2.15
N GLU A 94 6.57 41.92 -1.15
CA GLU A 94 7.55 41.10 -0.44
C GLU A 94 7.21 39.61 -0.63
N TRP A 95 8.24 38.78 -0.74
CA TRP A 95 8.07 37.37 -1.05
C TRP A 95 9.17 36.51 -0.42
N GLY A 96 8.83 35.25 -0.17
CA GLY A 96 9.76 34.17 0.13
C GLY A 96 9.50 33.01 -0.81
N ILE A 97 10.56 32.34 -1.26
CA ILE A 97 10.52 31.14 -2.12
C ILE A 97 11.14 29.99 -1.35
N TRP A 98 10.53 28.82 -1.39
CA TRP A 98 11.06 27.57 -0.85
C TRP A 98 11.33 26.56 -1.96
N ARG A 99 12.29 25.68 -1.71
CA ARG A 99 12.74 24.64 -2.64
C ARG A 99 12.70 23.28 -1.96
N PHE A 100 11.98 22.34 -2.56
CA PHE A 100 11.98 20.93 -2.18
C PHE A 100 12.77 20.13 -3.23
N PRO A 101 13.97 19.62 -2.89
CA PRO A 101 14.66 18.65 -3.74
C PRO A 101 13.89 17.33 -3.77
N LEU A 102 13.61 16.79 -4.96
CA LEU A 102 12.80 15.57 -5.12
C LEU A 102 13.64 14.31 -5.37
N GLY A 103 14.91 14.46 -5.76
CA GLY A 103 15.75 13.33 -6.17
C GLY A 103 15.47 12.87 -7.61
N ALA A 104 16.27 11.91 -8.10
CA ALA A 104 16.23 11.47 -9.50
C ALA A 104 14.81 11.06 -9.95
N ALA A 105 14.49 11.41 -11.19
CA ALA A 105 13.15 11.57 -11.75
C ALA A 105 12.13 10.42 -11.68
N ASP A 106 12.51 9.23 -11.23
CA ASP A 106 11.74 8.01 -11.48
C ASP A 106 10.95 7.49 -10.26
N GLN A 107 10.86 8.22 -9.14
CA GLN A 107 10.42 7.62 -7.85
C GLN A 107 9.45 8.48 -7.00
N VAL A 108 9.05 9.66 -7.46
CA VAL A 108 8.31 10.62 -6.63
C VAL A 108 7.24 11.34 -7.44
N ASP A 109 5.98 11.03 -7.13
CA ASP A 109 4.81 11.72 -7.70
C ASP A 109 4.32 12.83 -6.74
N LEU A 110 4.32 14.08 -7.20
CA LEU A 110 3.81 15.22 -6.44
C LEU A 110 2.29 15.11 -6.27
N GLN A 111 1.79 15.12 -5.03
CA GLN A 111 0.35 15.01 -4.72
C GLN A 111 -0.24 16.36 -4.32
N SER A 112 0.32 16.98 -3.29
CA SER A 112 -0.14 18.26 -2.78
C SER A 112 0.96 18.98 -2.01
N VAL A 113 0.83 20.29 -1.89
CA VAL A 113 1.61 21.10 -0.94
C VAL A 113 0.66 21.78 0.03
N VAL A 114 1.02 21.80 1.29
CA VAL A 114 0.37 22.58 2.35
C VAL A 114 1.33 23.69 2.77
N ILE A 115 0.80 24.90 2.87
CA ILE A 115 1.52 26.04 3.46
C ILE A 115 0.74 26.53 4.66
N SER A 116 1.43 26.60 5.79
CA SER A 116 0.89 27.14 7.05
C SER A 116 1.33 28.60 7.18
N CYS A 117 0.37 29.51 7.22
CA CYS A 117 0.64 30.93 7.22
C CYS A 117 -0.48 31.74 7.87
N SER A 118 -0.17 32.95 8.31
CA SER A 118 -1.17 33.86 8.89
C SER A 118 -0.93 35.30 8.46
N VAL A 119 -2.00 36.01 8.10
CA VAL A 119 -1.96 37.45 7.84
C VAL A 119 -2.17 38.19 9.16
N LEU A 120 -1.22 39.04 9.55
CA LEU A 120 -1.27 39.84 10.77
C LEU A 120 -1.82 41.25 10.53
N VAL A 121 -1.52 41.82 9.36
CA VAL A 121 -1.95 43.15 8.93
C VAL A 121 -2.28 43.09 7.44
N GLY A 122 -3.33 43.79 7.02
CA GLY A 122 -3.82 43.76 5.64
C GLY A 122 -4.95 42.75 5.44
N GLU A 123 -5.44 42.64 4.20
CA GLU A 123 -6.62 41.83 3.86
C GLU A 123 -6.25 40.41 3.47
N GLU A 124 -5.23 40.24 2.63
CA GLU A 124 -4.89 38.93 2.05
C GLU A 124 -3.41 38.81 1.70
N MET A 125 -2.91 37.58 1.69
CA MET A 125 -1.62 37.21 1.11
C MET A 125 -1.83 36.23 -0.05
N TYR A 126 -0.81 36.05 -0.88
CA TYR A 126 -0.91 35.19 -2.06
C TYR A 126 0.15 34.10 -2.02
N VAL A 127 -0.18 32.98 -2.66
CA VAL A 127 0.74 31.86 -2.90
C VAL A 127 0.91 31.69 -4.40
N ALA A 128 2.13 31.45 -4.85
CA ALA A 128 2.42 31.12 -6.24
C ALA A 128 3.22 29.82 -6.34
N LEU A 129 2.82 28.94 -7.26
CA LEU A 129 3.53 27.70 -7.55
C LEU A 129 4.32 27.84 -8.85
N ALA A 130 5.55 27.32 -8.90
CA ALA A 130 6.34 27.32 -10.12
C ALA A 130 5.75 26.29 -11.11
N ASN A 131 5.02 26.76 -12.13
CA ASN A 131 4.41 25.91 -13.14
C ASN A 131 5.24 25.95 -14.43
N TYR A 132 6.05 24.92 -14.63
CA TYR A 132 6.93 24.75 -15.78
C TYR A 132 6.17 24.36 -17.05
N GLY A 133 5.01 23.69 -16.93
CA GLY A 133 4.11 23.44 -18.06
C GLY A 133 3.56 24.74 -18.67
N MET A 134 3.30 25.75 -17.83
CA MET A 134 2.90 27.10 -18.24
C MET A 134 4.08 28.05 -18.49
N GLY A 135 5.28 27.69 -18.05
CA GLY A 135 6.47 28.54 -18.12
C GLY A 135 6.41 29.80 -17.24
N ARG A 136 5.59 29.80 -16.18
CA ARG A 136 5.42 30.95 -15.26
C ARG A 136 5.00 30.55 -13.86
N TRP A 137 5.10 31.49 -12.92
CA TRP A 137 4.45 31.36 -11.60
C TRP A 137 2.92 31.35 -11.75
N GLU A 138 2.28 30.33 -11.20
CA GLU A 138 0.82 30.21 -11.13
C GLU A 138 0.33 30.70 -9.77
N ILE A 139 -0.36 31.85 -9.76
CA ILE A 139 -0.93 32.42 -8.54
C ILE A 139 -2.18 31.63 -8.15
N LYS A 140 -2.23 31.20 -6.89
CA LYS A 140 -3.37 30.50 -6.28
C LYS A 140 -4.31 31.52 -5.60
N PRO A 141 -5.55 31.12 -5.26
CA PRO A 141 -6.48 31.98 -4.54
C PRO A 141 -5.84 32.59 -3.28
N ALA A 142 -6.18 33.84 -3.01
CA ALA A 142 -5.62 34.60 -1.90
C ALA A 142 -6.06 33.99 -0.55
N LEU A 143 -5.17 34.08 0.43
CA LEU A 143 -5.40 33.65 1.80
C LEU A 143 -5.75 34.86 2.65
N ALA A 144 -6.96 34.86 3.18
CA ALA A 144 -7.54 36.01 3.85
C ALA A 144 -7.06 36.13 5.30
N PHE A 145 -7.21 37.32 5.88
CA PHE A 145 -7.00 37.55 7.31
C PHE A 145 -7.80 36.56 8.17
N GLY A 146 -7.09 35.83 9.05
CA GLY A 146 -7.66 34.83 9.94
C GLY A 146 -7.64 33.39 9.41
N GLU A 147 -7.21 33.16 8.17
CA GLU A 147 -6.88 31.83 7.66
C GLU A 147 -5.47 31.41 8.13
N GLU A 148 -5.29 30.13 8.45
CA GLU A 148 -4.03 29.57 8.99
C GLU A 148 -3.18 28.84 7.94
N GLY A 149 -3.60 28.84 6.66
CA GLY A 149 -2.90 28.16 5.58
C GLY A 149 -3.82 27.63 4.49
N ALA A 150 -3.24 26.93 3.51
CA ALA A 150 -3.98 26.26 2.46
C ALA A 150 -3.25 25.05 1.88
N SER A 151 -4.02 24.14 1.29
CA SER A 151 -3.53 22.99 0.54
C SER A 151 -3.81 23.15 -0.95
N TYR A 152 -2.82 22.82 -1.77
CA TYR A 152 -2.91 22.89 -3.22
C TYR A 152 -2.57 21.53 -3.84
N PRO A 153 -3.50 20.92 -4.62
CA PRO A 153 -3.18 19.71 -5.36
C PRO A 153 -2.16 20.01 -6.46
N LEU A 154 -1.27 19.05 -6.70
CA LEU A 154 -0.20 19.14 -7.68
C LEU A 154 -0.38 18.08 -8.76
N ASN A 155 0.11 18.40 -9.96
CA ASN A 155 0.31 17.45 -11.04
C ASN A 155 1.81 17.34 -11.31
N ASN A 156 2.39 16.15 -11.19
CA ASN A 156 3.83 15.93 -11.26
C ASN A 156 4.47 16.56 -12.52
N ALA A 157 3.82 16.47 -13.68
CA ALA A 157 4.38 16.94 -14.95
C ALA A 157 4.58 18.47 -15.03
N ASP A 158 3.74 19.26 -14.35
CA ASP A 158 3.71 20.71 -14.52
C ASP A 158 4.56 21.45 -13.50
N TYR A 159 4.70 20.92 -12.28
CA TYR A 159 5.34 21.62 -11.16
C TYR A 159 6.75 21.13 -10.83
N ARG A 160 7.28 20.21 -11.65
CA ARG A 160 8.62 19.66 -11.51
C ARG A 160 9.60 20.44 -12.38
N SER A 161 10.60 21.04 -11.75
CA SER A 161 11.64 21.78 -12.47
C SER A 161 12.58 20.84 -13.25
N PRO A 162 13.33 21.35 -14.24
CA PRO A 162 14.35 20.57 -14.95
C PRO A 162 15.46 20.00 -14.06
N ALA A 163 15.62 20.53 -12.84
CA ALA A 163 16.60 20.09 -11.84
C ALA A 163 15.97 19.25 -10.71
N ASP A 164 14.83 18.59 -10.96
CA ASP A 164 14.14 17.69 -10.04
C ASP A 164 13.78 18.33 -8.68
N CYS A 165 13.31 19.59 -8.73
CA CYS A 165 12.87 20.33 -7.56
C CYS A 165 11.44 20.86 -7.74
N PHE A 166 10.70 20.94 -6.64
CA PHE A 166 9.45 21.69 -6.53
C PHE A 166 9.69 23.04 -5.85
N TYR A 167 9.01 24.10 -6.33
CA TYR A 167 9.15 25.46 -5.81
C TYR A 167 7.78 26.12 -5.56
N ILE A 168 7.69 26.80 -4.42
CA ILE A 168 6.53 27.55 -3.96
C ILE A 168 6.98 28.92 -3.44
N ALA A 169 6.18 29.95 -3.70
CA ALA A 169 6.37 31.29 -3.21
C ALA A 169 5.18 31.75 -2.36
N ALA A 170 5.45 32.48 -1.28
CA ALA A 170 4.45 33.22 -0.53
C ALA A 170 4.72 34.72 -0.73
N MET A 171 3.65 35.51 -0.83
CA MET A 171 3.71 36.92 -1.24
C MET A 171 2.81 37.79 -0.37
N ALA A 172 3.34 38.89 0.14
CA ALA A 172 2.61 39.97 0.78
C ALA A 172 2.73 41.23 -0.08
N TYR A 173 1.61 41.93 -0.29
CA TYR A 173 1.57 43.12 -1.14
C TYR A 173 0.85 44.27 -0.44
N ASN A 174 1.25 45.51 -0.76
CA ASN A 174 0.49 46.72 -0.42
C ASN A 174 0.15 46.87 1.08
N GLY A 175 1.17 46.87 1.92
CA GLY A 175 1.00 47.08 3.37
C GLY A 175 0.69 45.80 4.17
N VAL A 176 0.60 44.64 3.51
CA VAL A 176 0.33 43.36 4.17
C VAL A 176 1.54 42.91 5.00
N ILE A 177 1.27 42.44 6.21
CA ILE A 177 2.24 41.70 7.04
C ILE A 177 1.72 40.29 7.21
N ALA A 178 2.50 39.30 6.77
CA ALA A 178 2.16 37.88 6.87
C ALA A 178 3.31 37.07 7.47
N LEU A 179 2.97 35.97 8.13
CA LEU A 179 3.90 34.97 8.63
C LEU A 179 3.70 33.66 7.87
N VAL A 180 4.79 32.98 7.51
CA VAL A 180 4.79 31.60 7.03
C VAL A 180 5.53 30.76 8.07
N SER A 181 4.87 29.76 8.65
CA SER A 181 5.45 28.93 9.72
C SER A 181 6.14 27.68 9.18
N ASP A 182 5.52 27.01 8.24
CA ASP A 182 5.98 25.74 7.68
C ASP A 182 5.35 25.50 6.31
N ILE A 183 6.01 24.66 5.54
CA ILE A 183 5.52 24.17 4.26
C ILE A 183 5.78 22.67 4.20
N GLU A 184 4.72 21.91 3.95
CA GLU A 184 4.75 20.46 3.85
C GLU A 184 4.42 20.02 2.42
N LEU A 185 5.32 19.28 1.81
CA LEU A 185 5.13 18.68 0.49
C LEU A 185 4.74 17.20 0.66
N THR A 186 3.53 16.87 0.26
CA THR A 186 3.09 15.48 0.14
C THR A 186 3.49 14.94 -1.21
N VAL A 187 4.31 13.90 -1.17
CA VAL A 187 4.69 13.11 -2.33
C VAL A 187 4.20 11.69 -2.16
N ASP A 188 3.77 11.07 -3.25
CA ASP A 188 3.71 9.63 -3.33
C ASP A 188 5.14 9.17 -3.63
N SER A 189 5.91 8.91 -2.57
CA SER A 189 7.14 8.14 -2.71
C SER A 189 6.72 6.72 -2.96
N ASP A 190 7.09 6.15 -4.12
CA ASP A 190 6.73 4.80 -4.57
C ASP A 190 6.29 3.87 -3.43
N ALA A 191 5.03 3.44 -3.52
CA ALA A 191 4.47 2.37 -2.73
C ALA A 191 5.54 1.29 -2.43
N ILE A 192 5.81 1.03 -1.15
CA ILE A 192 6.67 -0.08 -0.68
C ILE A 192 6.09 -1.46 -1.06
N TYR A 193 5.07 -1.49 -1.92
CA TYR A 193 4.32 -2.64 -2.36
C TYR A 193 3.97 -2.51 -3.85
N THR A 194 4.06 -3.61 -4.59
CA THR A 194 3.50 -3.72 -5.94
C THR A 194 2.12 -4.36 -5.83
N LEU A 195 1.10 -3.71 -6.40
CA LEU A 195 -0.25 -4.28 -6.45
C LEU A 195 -0.28 -5.43 -7.46
N VAL A 196 -0.57 -6.65 -7.00
CA VAL A 196 -0.67 -7.85 -7.84
C VAL A 196 -2.10 -8.07 -8.33
N ASP A 197 -3.10 -7.82 -7.47
CA ASP A 197 -4.53 -8.00 -7.73
C ASP A 197 -5.30 -6.98 -6.88
N ASP A 198 -6.21 -6.25 -7.52
CA ASP A 198 -7.05 -5.21 -6.90
C ASP A 198 -8.43 -5.72 -6.45
N SER A 199 -8.74 -7.00 -6.71
CA SER A 199 -9.96 -7.64 -6.25
C SER A 199 -9.97 -7.74 -4.72
N ALA A 200 -11.15 -7.85 -4.11
CA ALA A 200 -11.28 -8.04 -2.67
C ALA A 200 -10.53 -9.31 -2.23
N VAL A 201 -9.30 -9.13 -1.76
CA VAL A 201 -8.46 -10.21 -1.27
C VAL A 201 -9.02 -10.64 0.08
N SER A 202 -9.32 -11.93 0.20
CA SER A 202 -9.76 -12.50 1.46
C SER A 202 -9.07 -13.85 1.60
N GLY A 203 -8.03 -13.92 2.43
CA GLY A 203 -7.25 -15.13 2.59
C GLY A 203 -6.18 -14.99 3.65
N SER A 204 -5.82 -16.11 4.29
CA SER A 204 -4.82 -16.18 5.36
C SER A 204 -3.45 -16.69 4.89
N SER A 205 -3.31 -17.12 3.63
CA SER A 205 -2.06 -17.63 3.06
C SER A 205 -1.81 -17.06 1.66
N ALA A 206 -0.58 -16.59 1.43
CA ALA A 206 -0.10 -16.11 0.14
C ALA A 206 1.35 -16.61 -0.07
N PRO A 207 1.55 -17.92 -0.35
CA PRO A 207 2.89 -18.46 -0.54
C PRO A 207 3.59 -17.82 -1.74
N LEU A 208 4.87 -17.50 -1.55
CA LEU A 208 5.77 -16.97 -2.57
C LEU A 208 6.78 -18.05 -2.97
N ALA A 209 6.97 -18.23 -4.28
CA ALA A 209 8.02 -19.10 -4.82
C ALA A 209 8.71 -18.46 -6.01
N LEU A 210 9.89 -18.96 -6.37
CA LEU A 210 10.52 -18.66 -7.64
C LEU A 210 10.09 -19.69 -8.69
N VAL A 211 9.38 -19.24 -9.72
CA VAL A 211 8.91 -20.07 -10.84
C VAL A 211 9.62 -19.60 -12.10
N SER A 212 10.42 -20.47 -12.70
CA SER A 212 11.27 -20.11 -13.85
C SER A 212 12.07 -18.82 -13.61
N GLY A 213 12.63 -18.68 -12.40
CA GLY A 213 13.47 -17.54 -12.00
C GLY A 213 12.74 -16.25 -11.61
N HIS A 214 11.41 -16.17 -11.70
CA HIS A 214 10.65 -14.99 -11.30
C HIS A 214 9.78 -15.26 -10.07
N PRO A 215 9.50 -14.23 -9.25
CA PRO A 215 8.50 -14.32 -8.19
C PRO A 215 7.15 -14.81 -8.70
N ALA A 216 6.51 -15.70 -7.96
CA ALA A 216 5.14 -16.14 -8.20
C ALA A 216 4.42 -16.34 -6.87
N VAL A 217 3.14 -16.01 -6.85
CA VAL A 217 2.26 -16.16 -5.69
C VAL A 217 1.05 -17.01 -6.04
N ALA A 218 0.58 -17.75 -5.04
CA ALA A 218 -0.79 -18.24 -5.02
C ALA A 218 -1.50 -17.56 -3.86
N TYR A 219 -2.79 -17.23 -4.00
CA TYR A 219 -3.53 -16.51 -2.97
C TYR A 219 -5.03 -16.67 -3.18
N VAL A 220 -5.82 -16.25 -2.18
CA VAL A 220 -7.28 -16.25 -2.28
C VAL A 220 -7.80 -14.85 -2.59
N GLY A 221 -8.35 -14.67 -3.79
CA GLY A 221 -8.92 -13.40 -4.27
C GLY A 221 -10.37 -13.59 -4.68
N ALA A 222 -11.28 -12.78 -4.14
CA ALA A 222 -12.73 -12.91 -4.34
C ALA A 222 -13.29 -14.32 -4.03
N GLY A 223 -12.67 -15.06 -3.09
CA GLY A 223 -13.06 -16.43 -2.72
C GLY A 223 -12.40 -17.53 -3.56
N CYS A 224 -11.83 -17.20 -4.72
CA CYS A 224 -11.16 -18.17 -5.59
C CYS A 224 -9.67 -18.32 -5.25
N LEU A 225 -9.13 -19.52 -5.45
CA LEU A 225 -7.69 -19.73 -5.46
C LEU A 225 -7.13 -19.20 -6.78
N LYS A 226 -6.20 -18.26 -6.69
CA LYS A 226 -5.57 -17.60 -7.82
C LYS A 226 -4.06 -17.82 -7.82
N TYR A 227 -3.48 -17.70 -9.00
CA TYR A 227 -2.05 -17.69 -9.25
C TYR A 227 -1.68 -16.45 -10.05
N CYS A 228 -0.54 -15.84 -9.70
CA CYS A 228 0.09 -14.84 -10.53
C CYS A 228 1.60 -14.97 -10.47
N ARG A 229 2.27 -14.69 -11.58
CA ARG A 229 3.72 -14.70 -11.71
C ARG A 229 4.20 -13.36 -12.23
N ALA A 230 5.31 -12.87 -11.69
CA ALA A 230 5.97 -11.69 -12.19
C ALA A 230 6.47 -11.90 -13.62
N ALA A 231 6.23 -10.90 -14.47
CA ALA A 231 6.77 -10.83 -15.82
C ALA A 231 8.29 -10.55 -15.81
N ASP A 232 8.81 -10.00 -14.72
CA ASP A 232 10.24 -9.75 -14.49
C ASP A 232 10.79 -10.46 -13.25
N ALA A 233 12.12 -10.52 -13.14
CA ALA A 233 12.81 -11.18 -12.02
C ALA A 233 12.79 -10.35 -10.72
N ALA A 234 12.48 -9.05 -10.79
CA ALA A 234 12.46 -8.16 -9.64
C ALA A 234 11.12 -8.18 -8.89
N GLY A 235 10.05 -8.64 -9.53
CA GLY A 235 8.69 -8.59 -9.00
C GLY A 235 8.00 -7.23 -9.18
N SER A 236 8.51 -6.36 -10.05
CA SER A 236 7.94 -5.02 -10.29
C SER A 236 6.77 -5.02 -11.28
N LEU A 237 6.71 -6.01 -12.17
CA LEU A 237 5.63 -6.20 -13.15
C LEU A 237 5.02 -7.59 -12.96
N TRP A 238 3.72 -7.66 -12.73
CA TRP A 238 2.96 -8.91 -12.58
C TRP A 238 2.16 -9.23 -13.84
N GLY A 239 2.08 -10.53 -14.16
CA GLY A 239 1.43 -11.03 -15.37
C GLY A 239 -0.09 -11.16 -15.24
N GLU A 240 -0.68 -11.92 -16.16
CA GLU A 240 -2.10 -12.23 -16.13
C GLU A 240 -2.47 -13.06 -14.88
N LEU A 241 -3.61 -12.72 -14.27
CA LEU A 241 -4.16 -13.46 -13.14
C LEU A 241 -4.82 -14.75 -13.62
N VAL A 242 -4.45 -15.88 -13.02
CA VAL A 242 -5.03 -17.18 -13.35
C VAL A 242 -5.85 -17.69 -12.18
N THR A 243 -7.13 -17.95 -12.41
CA THR A 243 -8.00 -18.63 -11.42
C THR A 243 -7.75 -20.13 -11.51
N LEU A 244 -7.33 -20.75 -10.39
CA LEU A 244 -7.02 -22.18 -10.31
C LEU A 244 -8.23 -23.01 -9.86
N HIS A 245 -9.03 -22.45 -8.94
CA HIS A 245 -10.20 -23.12 -8.39
C HIS A 245 -11.20 -22.07 -7.90
N GLU A 246 -12.48 -22.28 -8.18
CA GLU A 246 -13.58 -21.43 -7.72
C GLU A 246 -14.42 -22.18 -6.67
N PRO A 247 -14.92 -21.51 -5.63
CA PRO A 247 -15.84 -22.13 -4.69
C PRO A 247 -17.21 -22.35 -5.35
N GLU A 248 -17.96 -23.36 -4.89
CA GLU A 248 -19.33 -23.57 -5.36
C GLU A 248 -20.26 -22.49 -4.80
N SER A 249 -20.03 -22.09 -3.55
CA SER A 249 -20.76 -21.03 -2.87
C SER A 249 -20.01 -19.69 -2.90
N PRO A 250 -20.69 -18.57 -3.25
CA PRO A 250 -20.07 -17.24 -3.23
C PRO A 250 -19.78 -16.73 -1.80
N LEU A 251 -20.22 -17.45 -0.77
CA LEU A 251 -19.93 -17.15 0.64
C LEU A 251 -18.74 -17.94 1.18
N LYS A 252 -18.19 -18.84 0.37
CA LYS A 252 -17.08 -19.71 0.72
C LYS A 252 -15.82 -19.34 -0.04
N ARG A 253 -14.72 -19.98 0.33
CA ARG A 253 -13.43 -19.79 -0.31
C ARG A 253 -12.71 -21.11 -0.50
N VAL A 254 -11.92 -21.17 -1.56
CA VAL A 254 -10.97 -22.26 -1.83
C VAL A 254 -9.55 -21.69 -1.85
N GLY A 255 -8.57 -22.51 -1.50
CA GLY A 255 -7.17 -22.07 -1.49
C GLY A 255 -6.62 -21.68 -0.13
N THR A 256 -7.32 -22.00 0.97
CA THR A 256 -6.78 -21.72 2.31
C THR A 256 -5.59 -22.62 2.61
N SER A 257 -4.69 -22.16 3.49
CA SER A 257 -3.45 -22.88 3.82
C SER A 257 -2.62 -23.26 2.58
N ALA A 258 -2.67 -22.48 1.51
CA ALA A 258 -1.98 -22.80 0.26
C ALA A 258 -0.46 -22.82 0.44
N ASN A 259 0.19 -23.75 -0.26
CA ASN A 259 1.63 -23.84 -0.47
C ASN A 259 1.93 -23.86 -1.95
N LEU A 260 2.92 -23.07 -2.40
CA LEU A 260 3.36 -22.99 -3.80
C LEU A 260 4.80 -23.47 -3.93
N LEU A 261 5.05 -24.38 -4.87
CA LEU A 261 6.42 -24.78 -5.25
C LEU A 261 6.48 -25.28 -6.70
N VAL A 262 7.70 -25.48 -7.21
CA VAL A 262 7.89 -26.05 -8.55
C VAL A 262 8.01 -27.58 -8.48
N VAL A 263 7.06 -28.28 -9.08
CA VAL A 263 6.99 -29.75 -9.21
C VAL A 263 7.30 -30.13 -10.64
N ASP A 264 8.34 -30.94 -10.86
CA ASP A 264 8.73 -31.42 -12.20
C ASP A 264 8.77 -30.29 -13.26
N GLY A 265 9.37 -29.15 -12.89
CA GLY A 265 9.53 -27.98 -13.77
C GLY A 265 8.36 -26.99 -13.82
N ASN A 266 7.18 -27.33 -13.28
CA ASN A 266 5.99 -26.47 -13.34
C ASN A 266 5.52 -26.04 -11.94
N PRO A 267 4.92 -24.86 -11.77
CA PRO A 267 4.33 -24.47 -10.49
C PRO A 267 3.19 -25.41 -10.10
N ALA A 268 3.09 -25.69 -8.80
CA ALA A 268 2.04 -26.51 -8.21
C ALA A 268 1.61 -25.94 -6.87
N VAL A 269 0.33 -26.12 -6.54
CA VAL A 269 -0.29 -25.63 -5.32
C VAL A 269 -0.97 -26.78 -4.59
N GLY A 270 -0.60 -26.98 -3.32
CA GLY A 270 -1.37 -27.78 -2.37
C GLY A 270 -2.19 -26.84 -1.48
N TYR A 271 -3.46 -27.13 -1.26
CA TYR A 271 -4.37 -26.19 -0.57
C TYR A 271 -5.59 -26.89 0.02
N CYS A 272 -6.36 -26.13 0.80
CA CYS A 272 -7.63 -26.57 1.37
C CYS A 272 -8.81 -25.80 0.80
N ASP A 273 -9.89 -26.53 0.55
CA ASP A 273 -11.21 -26.01 0.26
C ASP A 273 -11.97 -25.75 1.58
N GLU A 274 -12.35 -24.50 1.88
CA GLU A 274 -13.08 -24.16 3.11
C GLU A 274 -14.58 -24.50 3.05
N GLU A 275 -15.11 -24.76 1.86
CA GLU A 275 -16.49 -25.21 1.70
C GLU A 275 -16.64 -26.66 2.16
N HIS A 276 -15.77 -27.53 1.64
CA HIS A 276 -15.82 -28.97 1.90
C HIS A 276 -14.85 -29.44 3.00
N THR A 277 -13.91 -28.59 3.40
CA THR A 277 -12.81 -28.91 4.33
C THR A 277 -11.91 -30.04 3.84
N ASP A 278 -11.69 -30.05 2.53
CA ASP A 278 -10.94 -31.10 1.82
C ASP A 278 -9.53 -30.62 1.44
N LEU A 279 -8.62 -31.57 1.26
CA LEU A 279 -7.27 -31.33 0.78
C LEU A 279 -7.18 -31.52 -0.73
N TYR A 280 -6.65 -30.52 -1.42
CA TYR A 280 -6.47 -30.51 -2.86
C TYR A 280 -5.01 -30.28 -3.29
N PHE A 281 -4.71 -30.75 -4.50
CA PHE A 281 -3.48 -30.45 -5.22
C PHE A 281 -3.80 -30.08 -6.67
N VAL A 282 -3.13 -29.05 -7.19
CA VAL A 282 -3.22 -28.68 -8.60
C VAL A 282 -1.82 -28.30 -9.11
N ARG A 283 -1.52 -28.62 -10.37
CA ARG A 283 -0.23 -28.32 -11.00
C ARG A 283 -0.45 -27.72 -12.38
N ALA A 284 0.38 -26.75 -12.74
CA ALA A 284 0.40 -26.18 -14.06
C ALA A 284 0.85 -27.19 -15.13
N GLU A 285 0.32 -27.02 -16.33
CA GLU A 285 0.70 -27.81 -17.50
C GLU A 285 1.96 -27.26 -18.18
N ASP A 286 2.32 -26.01 -17.89
CA ASP A 286 3.51 -25.32 -18.39
C ASP A 286 4.40 -24.74 -17.27
N ALA A 287 5.64 -24.39 -17.62
CA ALA A 287 6.67 -23.94 -16.67
C ALA A 287 6.46 -22.50 -16.13
N LEU A 288 5.51 -21.75 -16.69
CA LEU A 288 5.20 -20.37 -16.29
C LEU A 288 3.91 -20.29 -15.48
N GLY A 289 3.06 -21.32 -15.53
CA GLY A 289 1.76 -21.34 -14.87
C GLY A 289 0.68 -20.59 -15.64
N SER A 290 0.76 -20.54 -16.97
CA SER A 290 -0.28 -19.92 -17.82
C SER A 290 -1.50 -20.81 -18.04
N GLY A 291 -1.33 -22.14 -17.95
CA GLY A 291 -2.38 -23.15 -18.01
C GLY A 291 -2.23 -24.16 -16.87
N TRP A 292 -3.37 -24.55 -16.28
CA TRP A 292 -3.44 -25.47 -15.15
C TRP A 292 -4.42 -26.60 -15.44
N GLY A 293 -4.11 -27.78 -14.93
CA GLY A 293 -5.03 -28.90 -14.96
C GLY A 293 -6.14 -28.76 -13.92
N GLU A 294 -7.08 -29.72 -13.92
CA GLU A 294 -8.14 -29.78 -12.92
C GLU A 294 -7.58 -30.04 -11.51
N PRO A 295 -8.12 -29.38 -10.46
CA PRO A 295 -7.84 -29.71 -9.08
C PRO A 295 -8.06 -31.18 -8.74
N GLN A 296 -7.09 -31.78 -8.05
CA GLN A 296 -7.17 -33.15 -7.59
C GLN A 296 -7.53 -33.20 -6.12
N LEU A 297 -8.61 -33.91 -5.79
CA LEU A 297 -8.99 -34.23 -4.42
C LEU A 297 -8.04 -35.31 -3.86
N ILE A 298 -7.38 -35.00 -2.75
CA ILE A 298 -6.35 -35.85 -2.14
C ILE A 298 -6.84 -36.56 -0.88
N ASP A 299 -7.60 -35.85 -0.05
CA ASP A 299 -8.24 -36.40 1.15
C ASP A 299 -9.53 -35.60 1.41
N ASP A 300 -10.64 -36.30 1.60
CA ASP A 300 -11.98 -35.78 1.93
C ASP A 300 -12.53 -36.38 3.25
N ALA A 301 -11.71 -37.16 3.96
CA ALA A 301 -12.16 -37.90 5.13
C ALA A 301 -12.14 -37.02 6.40
N GLY A 302 -13.11 -36.09 6.47
CA GLY A 302 -13.31 -35.17 7.60
C GLY A 302 -12.83 -33.75 7.29
N ASP A 303 -12.64 -32.94 8.34
CA ASP A 303 -12.06 -31.60 8.25
C ASP A 303 -10.54 -31.72 8.14
N VAL A 304 -10.07 -31.84 6.89
CA VAL A 304 -8.69 -32.08 6.53
C VAL A 304 -8.11 -30.89 5.75
N GLY A 305 -6.82 -30.95 5.46
CA GLY A 305 -6.15 -29.90 4.67
C GLY A 305 -5.83 -28.61 5.42
N ARG A 306 -6.05 -28.53 6.74
CA ARG A 306 -5.52 -27.41 7.51
C ARG A 306 -4.00 -27.51 7.66
N CYS A 307 -3.35 -26.34 7.64
CA CYS A 307 -1.93 -26.17 7.91
C CYS A 307 -1.05 -27.10 7.07
N THR A 308 -1.36 -27.12 5.76
CA THR A 308 -0.63 -27.95 4.80
C THR A 308 0.83 -27.53 4.70
N SER A 309 1.69 -28.50 4.40
CA SER A 309 3.07 -28.27 3.98
C SER A 309 3.39 -29.18 2.80
N LEU A 310 3.87 -28.60 1.71
CA LEU A 310 4.14 -29.28 0.45
C LEU A 310 5.66 -29.36 0.19
N ALA A 311 6.15 -30.51 -0.25
CA ALA A 311 7.55 -30.70 -0.65
C ALA A 311 7.68 -31.73 -1.78
N VAL A 312 8.81 -31.74 -2.49
CA VAL A 312 9.14 -32.78 -3.46
C VAL A 312 10.03 -33.84 -2.81
N VAL A 313 9.46 -34.99 -2.47
CA VAL A 313 10.13 -36.09 -1.76
C VAL A 313 10.48 -37.23 -2.73
N GLY A 314 11.76 -37.38 -3.05
CA GLY A 314 12.24 -38.38 -4.00
C GLY A 314 11.71 -38.14 -5.42
N GLY A 315 11.62 -36.87 -5.83
CA GLY A 315 11.14 -36.45 -7.15
C GLY A 315 9.63 -36.46 -7.31
N ARG A 316 8.85 -36.61 -6.23
CA ARG A 316 7.38 -36.65 -6.26
C ARG A 316 6.79 -35.67 -5.25
N PRO A 317 5.71 -34.94 -5.58
CA PRO A 317 5.07 -34.07 -4.60
C PRO A 317 4.51 -34.88 -3.43
N ALA A 318 4.63 -34.32 -2.24
CA ALA A 318 4.17 -34.89 -0.99
C ALA A 318 3.66 -33.79 -0.07
N MET A 319 2.63 -34.11 0.71
CA MET A 319 1.99 -33.18 1.64
C MET A 319 1.94 -33.76 3.04
N ALA A 320 2.22 -32.90 4.03
CA ALA A 320 1.84 -33.12 5.41
C ALA A 320 0.72 -32.14 5.78
N TYR A 321 -0.25 -32.58 6.57
CA TYR A 321 -1.41 -31.77 6.92
C TYR A 321 -2.09 -32.30 8.19
N SER A 322 -2.86 -31.44 8.86
CA SER A 322 -3.68 -31.86 9.99
C SER A 322 -5.05 -32.34 9.51
N ASP A 323 -5.47 -33.47 10.04
CA ASP A 323 -6.87 -33.89 10.09
C ASP A 323 -7.45 -33.42 11.43
N HIS A 324 -8.23 -32.35 11.37
CA HIS A 324 -8.80 -31.71 12.55
C HIS A 324 -9.95 -32.52 13.14
N THR A 325 -10.69 -33.27 12.33
CA THR A 325 -11.75 -34.16 12.81
C THR A 325 -11.19 -35.25 13.71
N ASN A 326 -10.10 -35.89 13.28
CA ASN A 326 -9.49 -37.01 14.01
C ASN A 326 -8.33 -36.58 14.93
N GLN A 327 -7.94 -35.29 14.90
CA GLN A 327 -6.81 -34.74 15.66
C GLN A 327 -5.45 -35.35 15.25
N GLN A 328 -5.32 -35.76 14.00
CA GLN A 328 -4.18 -36.51 13.47
C GLN A 328 -3.26 -35.65 12.61
N LEU A 329 -1.97 -35.97 12.63
CA LEU A 329 -1.06 -35.53 11.58
C LEU A 329 -1.03 -36.62 10.50
N LYS A 330 -1.32 -36.22 9.26
CA LYS A 330 -1.27 -37.11 8.09
C LYS A 330 -0.16 -36.70 7.13
N TYR A 331 0.29 -37.69 6.35
CA TYR A 331 1.24 -37.52 5.25
C TYR A 331 0.76 -38.31 4.04
N VAL A 332 0.84 -37.70 2.86
CA VAL A 332 0.49 -38.34 1.60
C VAL A 332 1.52 -37.96 0.54
N ARG A 333 1.81 -38.89 -0.37
CA ARG A 333 2.76 -38.66 -1.46
C ARG A 333 2.20 -39.16 -2.78
N ALA A 334 2.53 -38.44 -3.84
CA ALA A 334 2.19 -38.84 -5.19
C ALA A 334 2.90 -40.14 -5.61
N LEU A 335 2.23 -40.86 -6.51
CA LEU A 335 2.72 -42.06 -7.17
C LEU A 335 3.68 -41.75 -8.32
N ASP A 336 3.64 -40.52 -8.84
CA ASP A 336 4.45 -40.04 -9.96
C ASP A 336 5.07 -38.66 -9.69
N ALA A 337 5.93 -38.20 -10.60
CA ALA A 337 6.67 -36.94 -10.46
C ALA A 337 5.80 -35.70 -10.67
N THR A 338 4.70 -35.83 -11.41
CA THR A 338 3.78 -34.73 -11.73
C THR A 338 2.69 -34.53 -10.69
N GLY A 339 2.49 -35.53 -9.81
CA GLY A 339 1.38 -35.54 -8.87
C GLY A 339 0.05 -35.87 -9.53
N SER A 340 0.01 -36.68 -10.59
CA SER A 340 -1.24 -37.03 -11.30
C SER A 340 -2.05 -38.14 -10.61
N GLY A 341 -1.41 -38.89 -9.71
CA GLY A 341 -2.04 -39.85 -8.82
C GLY A 341 -1.34 -39.91 -7.46
N TRP A 342 -2.09 -40.25 -6.41
CA TRP A 342 -1.65 -40.18 -5.02
C TRP A 342 -1.87 -41.50 -4.27
N ASP A 343 -1.00 -41.77 -3.31
CA ASP A 343 -1.17 -42.90 -2.38
C ASP A 343 -2.28 -42.59 -1.36
N SER A 344 -2.72 -43.59 -0.59
CA SER A 344 -3.60 -43.35 0.55
C SER A 344 -2.86 -42.55 1.65
N PRO A 345 -3.51 -41.56 2.29
CA PRO A 345 -2.92 -40.85 3.41
C PRO A 345 -2.48 -41.77 4.54
N ALA A 346 -1.23 -41.60 4.98
CA ALA A 346 -0.66 -42.28 6.12
C ALA A 346 -0.83 -41.44 7.40
N ILE A 347 -1.25 -42.08 8.49
CA ILE A 347 -1.28 -41.46 9.82
C ILE A 347 0.15 -41.45 10.36
N VAL A 348 0.68 -40.24 10.58
CA VAL A 348 2.03 -40.02 11.13
C VAL A 348 1.98 -39.91 12.66
N ASP A 349 0.94 -39.25 13.18
CA ASP A 349 0.63 -39.16 14.59
C ASP A 349 -0.89 -39.35 14.74
N ASP A 350 -1.31 -40.31 15.57
CA ASP A 350 -2.70 -40.73 15.70
C ASP A 350 -3.53 -39.83 16.63
N GLY A 351 -2.91 -38.79 17.20
CA GLY A 351 -3.58 -37.83 18.07
C GLY A 351 -3.93 -38.38 19.45
N THR A 352 -3.57 -39.63 19.78
CA THR A 352 -3.95 -40.28 21.04
C THR A 352 -3.42 -39.57 22.27
N ALA A 353 -2.29 -38.88 22.12
CA ALA A 353 -1.68 -38.15 23.20
C ALA A 353 -2.17 -36.67 23.26
N GLY A 354 -2.97 -36.19 22.29
CA GLY A 354 -3.36 -34.79 22.10
C GLY A 354 -3.42 -34.40 20.62
N ALA A 355 -4.03 -33.26 20.31
CA ALA A 355 -4.17 -32.81 18.92
C ALA A 355 -2.81 -32.61 18.24
N ALA A 356 -2.60 -33.27 17.10
CA ALA A 356 -1.35 -33.25 16.36
C ALA A 356 -1.46 -32.44 15.06
N GLY A 357 -0.40 -31.72 14.71
CA GLY A 357 -0.23 -31.14 13.37
C GLY A 357 -0.91 -29.80 13.15
N GLU A 358 -1.44 -29.13 14.19
CA GLU A 358 -2.04 -27.80 14.07
C GLU A 358 -1.11 -26.80 13.37
N PHE A 359 0.21 -26.97 13.51
CA PHE A 359 1.20 -26.41 12.61
C PHE A 359 2.16 -27.52 12.22
N CYS A 360 2.41 -27.69 10.92
CA CYS A 360 3.39 -28.65 10.43
C CYS A 360 4.30 -28.04 9.36
N SER A 361 5.51 -28.57 9.24
CA SER A 361 6.47 -28.21 8.21
C SER A 361 7.15 -29.48 7.72
N LEU A 362 7.02 -29.74 6.42
CA LEU A 362 7.61 -30.86 5.72
C LEU A 362 8.86 -30.40 4.98
N ALA A 363 9.95 -31.15 5.14
CA ALA A 363 11.19 -30.97 4.40
C ALA A 363 11.75 -32.33 3.99
N VAL A 364 12.73 -32.31 3.07
CA VAL A 364 13.51 -33.52 2.73
C VAL A 364 14.82 -33.51 3.50
N VAL A 365 15.05 -34.54 4.31
CA VAL A 365 16.29 -34.73 5.07
C VAL A 365 16.88 -36.08 4.70
N SER A 366 18.09 -36.10 4.14
CA SER A 366 18.76 -37.32 3.67
C SER A 366 17.89 -38.16 2.71
N ASN A 367 17.20 -37.48 1.78
CA ASN A 367 16.30 -38.08 0.79
C ASN A 367 15.05 -38.77 1.38
N GLN A 368 14.67 -38.44 2.62
CA GLN A 368 13.48 -38.92 3.31
C GLN A 368 12.59 -37.74 3.75
N PRO A 369 11.27 -37.92 3.82
CA PRO A 369 10.38 -36.88 4.36
C PRO A 369 10.66 -36.68 5.85
N ALA A 370 10.79 -35.44 6.28
CA ALA A 370 10.93 -35.07 7.68
C ALA A 370 9.88 -34.02 8.03
N ILE A 371 9.16 -34.24 9.13
CA ILE A 371 8.05 -33.38 9.53
C ILE A 371 8.31 -32.87 10.95
N ALA A 372 8.39 -31.55 11.09
CA ALA A 372 8.30 -30.87 12.38
C ALA A 372 6.86 -30.42 12.60
N TYR A 373 6.30 -30.63 13.79
CA TYR A 373 4.89 -30.33 14.04
C TYR A 373 4.59 -29.97 15.49
N THR A 374 3.55 -29.18 15.71
CA THR A 374 2.98 -28.93 17.03
C THR A 374 2.06 -30.05 17.47
N PHE A 375 2.00 -30.26 18.77
CA PHE A 375 1.11 -31.22 19.38
C PHE A 375 0.69 -30.77 20.79
N GLN A 376 -0.59 -30.92 21.13
CA GLN A 376 -1.18 -30.35 22.34
C GLN A 376 -1.84 -31.39 23.27
N PRO A 377 -1.09 -31.95 24.24
CA PRO A 377 -1.64 -32.79 25.31
C PRO A 377 -2.28 -31.96 26.45
N SER A 378 -1.78 -30.72 26.64
CA SER A 378 -2.23 -29.75 27.66
C SER A 378 -1.58 -28.37 27.48
N ILE A 379 -0.31 -28.35 27.04
CA ILE A 379 0.42 -27.19 26.53
C ILE A 379 0.98 -27.55 25.15
N ILE A 380 1.09 -26.59 24.24
CA ILE A 380 1.65 -26.84 22.90
C ILE A 380 3.12 -27.27 23.03
N ARG A 381 3.49 -28.36 22.36
CA ARG A 381 4.86 -28.88 22.26
C ARG A 381 5.23 -29.11 20.80
N MET A 382 6.54 -29.15 20.52
CA MET A 382 7.06 -29.50 19.21
C MET A 382 7.50 -30.97 19.17
N ARG A 383 7.16 -31.67 18.10
CA ARG A 383 7.64 -33.01 17.75
C ARG A 383 8.32 -32.98 16.38
N TYR A 384 9.15 -33.99 16.13
CA TYR A 384 9.84 -34.19 14.86
C TYR A 384 9.86 -35.68 14.52
N VAL A 385 9.61 -36.01 13.26
CA VAL A 385 9.64 -37.37 12.71
C VAL A 385 10.38 -37.35 11.36
N ARG A 386 11.06 -38.45 11.02
CA ARG A 386 11.78 -38.66 9.75
C ARG A 386 11.64 -40.10 9.28
#